data_AF-A0A0H1RDJ3-F1
#
_entry.id   AF-A0A0H1RDJ3-F1
#
_cell.length_a   1.000
_cell.length_b   1.000
_cell.length_c   1.000
_cell.angle_alpha   90.00
_cell.angle_beta   90.00
_cell.angle_gamma   90.00
#
_symmetry.space_group_name_H-M   'P 1'
#
loop_
_entity.id
_entity.type
_entity.pdbx_description
1 polymer ?
#
loop_
_entity_poly.entity_id
_entity_poly.type
_entity_poly.pdbx_seq_one_letter_code
_entity_poly.pdbx_strand_id
1 'polypeptide(L)'
;MTLTLQPVQVATGAEEEDMLLFDRDQRLLAVLVQLSPENEVAPGQWYLEVGFGRLSELSHPTFADLSAVEDWVNQRSRVGRSRW
;
A
#
# COMPACT_ATOMS: atom_id res chain seq x y z
N MET A 1 -7.85 -3.10 -12.21
CA MET A 1 -6.59 -2.67 -12.86
C MET A 1 -5.54 -3.71 -12.55
N THR A 2 -4.45 -3.79 -13.31
CA THR A 2 -3.33 -4.67 -12.97
C THR A 2 -2.41 -3.91 -12.02
N LEU A 3 -2.13 -4.49 -10.87
CA LEU A 3 -1.19 -4.00 -9.89
C LEU A 3 -0.02 -4.97 -9.81
N THR A 4 1.14 -4.48 -9.37
CA THR A 4 2.31 -5.31 -9.12
C THR A 4 2.85 -4.97 -7.76
N LEU A 5 3.01 -6.00 -6.92
CA LEU A 5 3.64 -5.92 -5.62
C LEU A 5 5.09 -6.37 -5.76
N GLN A 6 6.01 -5.50 -5.38
CA GLN A 6 7.43 -5.81 -5.38
C GLN A 6 7.95 -5.81 -3.94
N PRO A 7 8.46 -6.96 -3.44
CA PRO A 7 9.12 -7.02 -2.15
C PRO A 7 10.34 -6.08 -2.15
N VAL A 8 10.48 -5.31 -1.08
CA VAL A 8 11.63 -4.44 -0.84
C VAL A 8 12.00 -4.48 0.64
N GLN A 9 13.22 -4.10 0.97
CA GLN A 9 13.58 -3.73 2.33
C GLN A 9 13.69 -2.20 2.36
N VAL A 10 12.74 -1.55 3.01
CA VAL A 10 12.82 -0.12 3.33
C VAL A 10 13.69 0.00 4.57
N ALA A 11 14.58 0.99 4.58
CA ALA A 11 15.43 1.27 5.73
C ALA A 11 14.64 1.96 6.86
N THR A 12 13.51 1.39 7.28
CA THR A 12 12.71 1.82 8.44
C THR A 12 13.38 1.45 9.77
N GLY A 13 14.44 0.63 9.72
CA GLY A 13 15.23 0.23 10.89
C GLY A 13 14.76 -1.07 11.54
N ALA A 14 13.72 -1.72 11.01
CA ALA A 14 13.24 -3.03 11.43
C ALA A 14 13.47 -4.08 10.33
N GLU A 15 13.56 -5.36 10.72
CA GLU A 15 13.56 -6.51 9.79
C GLU A 15 12.16 -6.79 9.22
N GLU A 16 11.39 -5.74 8.95
CA GLU A 16 10.01 -5.84 8.48
C GLU A 16 9.98 -6.12 6.97
N GLU A 17 8.94 -6.84 6.54
CA GLU A 17 8.69 -7.06 5.12
C GLU A 17 7.96 -5.84 4.53
N ASP A 18 8.56 -5.23 3.51
CA ASP A 18 7.96 -4.10 2.82
C ASP A 18 7.57 -4.43 1.38
N MET A 19 6.53 -3.76 0.91
CA MET A 19 6.02 -3.94 -0.45
C MET A 19 5.86 -2.59 -1.14
N LEU A 20 6.47 -2.47 -2.32
CA LEU A 20 6.19 -1.39 -3.24
C LEU A 20 5.02 -1.79 -4.14
N LEU A 21 4.01 -0.92 -4.22
CA LEU A 21 2.85 -1.14 -5.08
C LEU A 21 2.97 -0.31 -6.35
N PHE A 22 2.99 -0.97 -7.51
CA PHE A 22 3.04 -0.34 -8.83
C PHE A 22 1.74 -0.51 -9.61
N ASP A 23 1.44 0.46 -10.46
CA ASP A 23 0.43 0.29 -11.50
C ASP A 23 0.98 -0.38 -12.77
N ARG A 24 0.10 -0.61 -13.75
CA ARG A 24 0.44 -1.20 -15.05
C ARG A 24 1.50 -0.41 -15.85
N ASP A 25 1.67 0.88 -15.55
CA ASP A 25 2.62 1.76 -16.22
C ASP A 25 3.95 1.85 -15.44
N GLN A 26 4.16 0.95 -14.47
CA GLN A 26 5.33 0.92 -13.58
C GLN A 26 5.49 2.20 -12.76
N ARG A 27 4.39 2.88 -12.44
CA ARG A 27 4.39 4.02 -11.52
C ARG A 27 4.15 3.55 -10.10
N LEU A 28 4.99 4.01 -9.17
CA LEU A 28 4.83 3.72 -7.75
C LEU A 28 3.58 4.43 -7.21
N LEU A 29 2.66 3.65 -6.65
CA LEU A 29 1.41 4.12 -6.06
C LEU A 29 1.48 4.21 -4.53
N ALA A 30 2.16 3.26 -3.88
CA ALA A 30 2.28 3.23 -2.42
C ALA A 30 3.49 2.44 -1.94
N VAL A 31 3.94 2.76 -0.73
CA VAL A 31 4.83 1.95 0.10
C VAL A 31 3.98 1.34 1.20
N LEU A 32 4.07 0.01 1.33
CA LEU A 32 3.39 -0.77 2.35
C LEU A 32 4.45 -1.39 3.26
N VAL A 33 4.19 -1.36 4.56
CA VAL A 33 5.04 -1.93 5.59
C VAL A 33 4.24 -2.97 6.34
N GLN A 34 4.77 -4.18 6.53
CA GLN A 34 4.14 -5.13 7.42
C GLN A 34 4.46 -4.78 8.87
N LEU A 35 3.44 -4.43 9.63
CA LEU A 35 3.59 -4.14 11.05
C LEU A 35 3.98 -5.42 11.79
N SER A 36 4.93 -5.30 12.70
CA SER A 36 5.30 -6.37 13.62
C SER A 36 4.07 -7.02 14.27
N PRO A 37 4.07 -8.36 14.49
CA PRO A 37 3.05 -9.03 15.30
C PRO A 37 2.92 -8.49 16.73
N GLU A 38 3.91 -7.76 17.22
CA GLU A 38 3.92 -7.12 18.55
C GLU A 38 3.39 -5.68 18.52
N ASN A 39 2.98 -5.17 17.34
CA ASN A 39 2.46 -3.80 17.22
C ASN A 39 1.19 -3.61 18.06
N GLU A 40 1.13 -2.48 18.78
CA GLU A 40 0.05 -2.19 19.73
C GLU A 40 -1.30 -1.86 19.08
N VAL A 41 -1.29 -1.45 17.80
CA VAL A 41 -2.47 -0.92 17.10
C VAL A 41 -3.05 -1.93 16.11
N ALA A 42 -2.20 -2.50 15.25
CA ALA A 42 -2.61 -3.39 14.17
C ALA A 42 -1.57 -4.49 13.91
N PRO A 43 -1.40 -5.43 14.85
CA PRO A 43 -0.34 -6.43 14.78
C PRO A 43 -0.45 -7.34 13.56
N GLY A 44 0.67 -7.47 12.83
CA GLY A 44 0.79 -8.31 11.64
C GLY A 44 0.11 -7.76 10.38
N GLN A 45 -0.53 -6.58 10.46
CA GLN A 45 -1.24 -5.98 9.34
C GLN A 45 -0.30 -5.20 8.42
N TRP A 46 -0.71 -5.03 7.17
CA TRP A 46 -0.04 -4.17 6.20
C TRP A 46 -0.50 -2.73 6.39
N TYR A 47 0.42 -1.83 6.69
CA TYR A 47 0.18 -0.41 6.82
C TYR A 47 0.63 0.33 5.57
N LEU A 48 -0.21 1.23 5.06
CA LEU A 48 0.19 2.14 3.99
C LEU A 48 0.94 3.31 4.62
N GLU A 49 2.28 3.24 4.59
CA GLU A 49 3.19 4.25 5.13
C GLU A 49 3.19 5.51 4.28
N VAL A 50 3.25 5.35 2.95
CA VAL A 50 3.24 6.47 2.01
C VAL A 50 2.39 6.13 0.81
N GLY A 51 1.44 7.01 0.47
CA GLY A 51 0.67 6.96 -0.76
C GLY A 51 1.11 8.06 -1.72
N PHE A 52 1.09 7.77 -3.02
CA PHE A 52 1.39 8.72 -4.08
C PHE A 52 0.15 9.08 -4.90
N GLY A 53 0.13 10.29 -5.45
CA GLY A 53 -0.98 10.78 -6.28
C GLY A 53 -2.31 10.72 -5.53
N ARG A 54 -3.28 9.97 -6.07
CA ARG A 54 -4.62 9.82 -5.47
C ARG A 54 -4.61 9.11 -4.10
N LEU A 55 -3.53 8.41 -3.76
CA LEU A 55 -3.40 7.74 -2.48
C LEU A 55 -2.75 8.61 -1.40
N SER A 56 -2.20 9.78 -1.76
CA SER A 56 -1.46 10.66 -0.83
C SER A 56 -2.35 11.40 0.17
N GLU A 57 -3.63 11.61 -0.15
CA GLU A 57 -4.57 12.32 0.72
C GLU A 57 -5.28 11.38 1.72
N LEU A 58 -4.94 10.10 1.73
CA LEU A 58 -5.66 9.09 2.50
C LEU A 58 -5.03 8.90 3.87
N SER A 59 -5.88 8.78 4.89
CA SER A 59 -5.49 8.51 6.27
C SER A 59 -4.91 7.09 6.38
N HIS A 60 -3.62 6.95 6.08
CA HIS A 60 -2.76 5.76 6.22
C HIS A 60 -3.50 4.50 6.75
N PRO A 61 -4.21 3.78 5.87
CA PRO A 61 -5.01 2.62 6.29
C PRO A 61 -4.15 1.40 6.61
N THR A 62 -4.69 0.51 7.45
CA THR A 62 -4.15 -0.84 7.66
C THR A 62 -5.00 -1.89 6.95
N PHE A 63 -4.38 -3.00 6.57
CA PHE A 63 -4.97 -4.10 5.80
C PHE A 63 -4.56 -5.44 6.39
N ALA A 64 -5.48 -6.42 6.38
CA ALA A 64 -5.19 -7.76 6.89
C ALA A 64 -4.17 -8.52 6.02
N ASP A 65 -4.19 -8.30 4.71
CA ASP A 65 -3.33 -8.95 3.73
C ASP A 65 -3.17 -8.09 2.47
N LEU A 66 -2.27 -8.51 1.56
CA LEU A 66 -1.99 -7.80 0.32
C LEU A 66 -3.17 -7.82 -0.68
N SER A 67 -4.04 -8.84 -0.63
CA SER A 67 -5.24 -8.89 -1.47
C SER A 67 -6.21 -7.75 -1.10
N ALA A 68 -6.37 -7.47 0.20
CA ALA A 68 -7.17 -6.36 0.69
C ALA A 68 -6.63 -5.01 0.25
N VAL A 69 -5.31 -4.86 0.14
CA VAL A 69 -4.67 -3.66 -0.44
C VAL A 69 -5.07 -3.51 -1.91
N GLU A 70 -4.91 -4.57 -2.70
CA GLU A 70 -5.20 -4.54 -4.14
C GLU A 70 -6.67 -4.21 -4.41
N ASP A 71 -7.60 -4.81 -3.65
CA ASP A 71 -9.03 -4.53 -3.74
C ASP A 71 -9.34 -3.07 -3.41
N TRP A 72 -8.73 -2.55 -2.34
CA TRP A 72 -8.92 -1.17 -1.89
C TRP A 72 -8.42 -0.14 -2.93
N VAL A 73 -7.30 -0.40 -3.60
CA VAL A 73 -6.77 0.44 -4.68
C VAL A 73 -7.64 0.33 -5.93
N ASN A 74 -8.10 -0.88 -6.27
CA ASN A 74 -8.96 -1.12 -7.42
C ASN A 74 -10.32 -0.42 -7.28
N GLN A 75 -10.92 -0.43 -6.08
CA GLN A 75 -12.16 0.29 -5.80
C GLN A 75 -11.99 1.80 -6.01
N ARG A 76 -10.89 2.40 -5.55
CA ARG A 76 -10.62 3.84 -5.70
C ARG A 76 -10.28 4.24 -7.12
N SER A 77 -9.66 3.35 -7.87
CA SER A 77 -9.31 3.63 -9.26
C SER A 77 -10.54 3.60 -10.19
N ARG A 78 -11.60 2.87 -9.81
CA ARG A 78 -12.89 2.88 -10.52
C ARG A 78 -13.67 4.20 -10.37
N VAL A 79 -13.36 5.02 -9.37
CA VAL A 79 -14.13 6.23 -9.01
C VAL A 79 -13.66 7.49 -9.78
N GLY A 80 -12.64 7.42 -10.63
CA GLY A 80 -12.08 8.64 -11.26
C GLY A 80 -11.73 8.53 -12.73
N ARG A 81 -12.74 8.40 -13.61
CA ARG A 81 -12.69 8.93 -15.00
C ARG A 81 -13.25 10.35 -15.06
N SER A 82 -12.75 11.24 -14.20
CA SER A 82 -13.09 12.66 -14.27
C SER A 82 -11.82 13.49 -14.30
N ARG A 83 -11.53 13.95 -15.51
CA ARG A 83 -10.76 15.14 -15.93
C ARG A 83 -9.37 15.34 -15.34
N TRP A 84 -8.37 15.11 -16.19
CA TRP A 84 -7.46 16.19 -16.61
C TRP A 84 -7.65 16.38 -18.10
#